data_AF-A0A850N8T1-F1
#
_entry.id   AF-A0A850N8T1-F1
#
_cell.length_a   1.000
_cell.length_b   1.000
_cell.length_c   1.000
_cell.angle_alpha   90.00
_cell.angle_beta   90.00
_cell.angle_gamma   90.00
#
_symmetry.space_group_name_H-M   'P 1'
#
loop_
_entity.id
_entity.type
_entity.pdbx_description
1 polymer ?
#
loop_
_entity_poly.entity_id
_entity_poly.type
_entity_poly.pdbx_seq_one_letter_code
_entity_poly.pdbx_strand_id
1 'polypeptide(L)' 'MKKMKNVIALGLMVIMLSSCATIFGGKVTPHQKTKPAPGEQQREVRVVALIADLVFFWPGAIVDFATGAIYRPKR' A
#
# COMPACT_ATOMS: atom_id res chain seq x y z
N MET A 1 23.52 21.77 -8.42
CA MET A 1 22.14 22.30 -8.64
C MET A 1 21.23 21.32 -9.39
N LYS A 2 21.56 20.91 -10.65
CA LYS A 2 20.71 19.98 -11.45
C LYS A 2 20.39 18.65 -10.76
N LYS A 3 21.41 17.98 -10.18
CA LYS A 3 21.22 16.69 -9.48
C LYS A 3 20.29 16.79 -8.27
N MET A 4 20.42 17.87 -7.49
CA MET A 4 19.57 18.12 -6.31
C MET A 4 18.10 18.34 -6.72
N LYS A 5 17.87 19.12 -7.79
CA LYS A 5 16.52 19.34 -8.34
C LYS A 5 15.88 18.04 -8.83
N ASN A 6 16.66 17.15 -9.45
CA ASN A 6 16.16 15.84 -9.91
C ASN A 6 15.80 14.92 -8.74
N VAL A 7 16.59 14.91 -7.67
CA VAL A 7 16.29 14.12 -6.45
C VAL A 7 15.03 14.65 -5.76
N ILE A 8 14.88 15.97 -5.66
CA ILE A 8 13.67 16.58 -5.08
C ILE A 8 12.44 16.31 -5.96
N ALA A 9 12.56 16.43 -7.29
CA ALA A 9 11.48 16.12 -8.22
C ALA A 9 11.09 14.64 -8.16
N LEU A 10 12.06 13.73 -8.09
CA LEU A 10 11.82 12.30 -7.92
C LEU A 10 11.16 11.98 -6.57
N GLY A 11 11.62 12.61 -5.48
CA GLY A 11 11.01 12.49 -4.15
C GLY A 11 9.56 12.98 -4.12
N LEU A 12 9.29 14.15 -4.70
CA LEU A 12 7.92 14.67 -4.85
C LEU A 12 7.04 13.77 -5.73
N MET A 13 7.60 13.22 -6.81
CA MET A 13 6.87 12.31 -7.69
C MET A 13 6.53 10.99 -6.97
N VAL A 14 7.46 10.45 -6.18
CA VAL A 14 7.23 9.28 -5.33
C VAL A 14 6.19 9.58 -4.24
N ILE A 15 6.20 10.76 -3.63
CA ILE A 15 5.17 11.16 -2.64
C ILE A 15 3.80 11.28 -3.29
N MET A 16 3.70 11.92 -4.47
CA MET A 16 2.44 12.03 -5.21
C MET A 16 1.91 10.67 -5.68
N LEU A 17 2.81 9.75 -6.09
CA LEU A 17 2.47 8.38 -6.50
C LEU A 17 2.28 7.41 -5.33
N SER A 18 2.74 7.73 -4.12
CA SER A 18 2.50 6.89 -2.93
C SER A 18 1.02 6.85 -2.49
N SER A 19 0.16 7.63 -3.15
CA SER A 19 -1.31 7.55 -3.04
C SER A 19 -1.94 6.46 -3.94
N CYS A 20 -1.15 5.66 -4.68
CA CYS A 20 -1.67 4.57 -5.52
C CYS A 20 -2.48 3.51 -4.74
N ALA A 21 -2.19 3.34 -3.45
CA ALA A 21 -2.98 2.50 -2.54
C ALA A 21 -4.48 2.89 -2.50
N THR A 22 -4.77 4.19 -2.72
CA THR A 22 -6.14 4.75 -2.63
C THR A 22 -6.94 4.67 -3.93
N ILE A 23 -6.32 4.41 -5.08
CA ILE A 23 -7.04 4.38 -6.36
C ILE A 23 -7.89 3.10 -6.49
N PHE A 24 -7.41 1.97 -5.97
CA PHE A 24 -8.12 0.69 -6.02
C PHE A 24 -8.59 0.18 -4.64
N GLY A 25 -8.18 0.82 -3.54
CA GLY A 25 -8.37 0.30 -2.17
C GLY A 25 -9.47 0.93 -1.31
N GLY A 26 -9.92 2.15 -1.63
CA GLY A 26 -10.87 2.86 -0.78
C GLY A 26 -10.29 3.19 0.62
N LYS A 27 -11.17 3.52 1.58
CA LYS A 27 -10.75 3.85 2.96
C LYS A 27 -10.31 2.59 3.71
N VAL A 28 -9.11 2.64 4.30
CA VAL A 28 -8.61 1.57 5.17
C VAL A 28 -9.37 1.56 6.50
N THR A 29 -10.00 0.43 6.80
CA THR A 29 -10.78 0.19 8.03
C THR A 29 -9.89 -0.14 9.23
N PRO A 30 -10.38 0.05 10.47
CA PRO A 30 -9.65 -0.36 11.68
C PRO A 30 -9.23 -1.84 11.65
N HIS A 31 -10.11 -2.72 11.15
CA HIS A 31 -9.84 -4.15 11.00
C HIS A 31 -8.59 -4.44 10.14
N GLN A 32 -8.42 -3.70 9.04
CA GLN A 32 -7.27 -3.87 8.15
C GLN A 32 -5.96 -3.44 8.82
N LYS A 33 -5.99 -2.42 9.68
CA LYS A 33 -4.81 -1.90 10.39
C LYS A 33 -4.42 -2.78 11.58
N THR A 34 -5.39 -3.29 12.32
CA THR A 34 -5.13 -4.09 13.52
C THR A 34 -4.53 -5.45 13.16
N LYS A 35 -3.34 -5.74 13.70
CA LYS A 35 -2.70 -7.05 13.53
C LYS A 35 -3.38 -8.07 14.47
N PRO A 36 -3.77 -9.25 13.97
CA PRO A 36 -4.40 -10.27 14.80
C PRO A 36 -3.43 -10.80 15.86
N ALA A 37 -3.97 -11.11 17.04
CA ALA A 37 -3.24 -11.73 18.14
C ALA A 37 -2.90 -13.20 17.82
N PRO A 38 -1.95 -13.81 18.55
CA PRO A 38 -1.68 -15.23 18.42
C PRO A 38 -2.94 -16.07 18.65
N GLY A 39 -3.28 -16.93 17.69
CA GLY A 39 -4.50 -17.75 17.72
C GLY A 39 -5.73 -17.12 17.08
N GLU A 40 -5.70 -15.84 16.70
CA GLU A 40 -6.78 -15.21 15.94
C GLU A 40 -6.70 -15.49 14.44
N GLN A 41 -7.85 -15.42 13.77
CA GLN A 41 -7.94 -15.57 12.33
C GLN A 41 -7.13 -14.47 11.62
N GLN A 42 -6.28 -14.88 10.67
CA GLN A 42 -5.50 -13.94 9.87
C GLN A 42 -6.37 -13.11 8.92
N ARG A 43 -5.93 -11.88 8.66
CA ARG A 43 -6.58 -10.98 7.71
C ARG A 43 -6.40 -11.51 6.29
N GLU A 44 -7.49 -11.58 5.53
CA GLU A 44 -7.42 -12.00 4.13
C GLU A 44 -6.71 -10.95 3.26
N VAL A 45 -5.80 -11.39 2.42
CA VAL A 45 -5.07 -10.54 1.47
C VAL A 45 -5.88 -10.37 0.18
N ARG A 46 -5.88 -9.16 -0.38
CA ARG A 46 -6.43 -8.86 -1.71
C ARG A 46 -5.43 -9.34 -2.78
N VAL A 47 -5.49 -10.63 -3.10
CA VAL A 47 -4.53 -11.30 -4.01
C VAL A 47 -4.36 -10.56 -5.35
N VAL A 48 -5.46 -10.05 -5.94
CA VAL A 48 -5.40 -9.29 -7.19
C VAL A 48 -4.59 -8.00 -7.05
N ALA A 49 -4.73 -7.29 -5.93
CA ALA A 49 -3.96 -6.08 -5.64
C ALA A 49 -2.48 -6.41 -5.45
N LEU A 50 -2.18 -7.49 -4.71
CA LEU A 50 -0.81 -7.97 -4.53
C LEU A 50 -0.14 -8.35 -5.86
N ILE A 51 -0.85 -9.04 -6.75
CA ILE A 51 -0.33 -9.40 -8.08
C ILE A 51 -0.09 -8.14 -8.91
N ALA A 52 -1.03 -7.19 -8.88
CA ALA A 52 -0.88 -5.93 -9.61
C ALA A 52 0.35 -5.14 -9.12
N ASP A 53 0.57 -5.04 -7.81
CA ASP A 53 1.76 -4.39 -7.26
C ASP A 53 3.04 -5.14 -7.64
N LEU A 54 3.07 -6.47 -7.55
CA LEU A 54 4.26 -7.24 -7.92
C LEU A 54 4.63 -7.12 -9.40
N VAL A 55 3.64 -7.01 -10.28
CA VAL A 55 3.85 -6.94 -11.74
C VAL A 55 4.13 -5.52 -12.23
N PHE A 56 3.42 -4.52 -11.71
CA PHE A 56 3.46 -3.16 -12.24
C PHE A 56 4.23 -2.18 -11.35
N PHE A 57 4.29 -2.38 -10.03
CA PHE A 57 4.90 -1.42 -9.12
C PHE A 57 5.21 -2.04 -7.75
N TRP A 58 6.38 -2.71 -7.61
CA TRP A 58 6.77 -3.35 -6.35
C TRP A 58 6.63 -2.45 -5.12
N PRO A 59 6.89 -1.11 -5.20
CA PRO A 59 6.87 -0.29 -3.99
C PRO A 59 5.45 -0.15 -3.45
N GLY A 60 4.44 -0.30 -4.30
CA GLY A 60 3.03 -0.35 -3.93
C GLY A 60 2.76 -1.44 -2.92
N ALA A 61 3.28 -2.66 -3.15
CA ALA A 61 3.07 -3.78 -2.24
C ALA A 61 3.57 -3.46 -0.82
N ILE A 62 4.75 -2.85 -0.70
CA ILE A 62 5.33 -2.48 0.60
C ILE A 62 4.43 -1.47 1.31
N VAL A 63 3.97 -0.45 0.60
CA VAL A 63 3.08 0.60 1.14
C VAL A 63 1.72 0.00 1.52
N ASP A 64 1.17 -0.91 0.72
CA ASP A 64 -0.12 -1.56 0.95
C ASP A 64 -0.09 -2.50 2.16
N PHE A 65 1.03 -3.21 2.38
CA PHE A 65 1.25 -3.99 3.60
C PHE A 65 1.45 -3.09 4.83
N ALA A 66 2.20 -2.00 4.70
CA ALA A 66 2.47 -1.08 5.80
C ALA A 66 1.21 -0.32 6.25
N THR A 67 0.36 0.09 5.32
CA THR A 67 -0.90 0.79 5.61
C THR A 67 -2.04 -0.15 5.98
N GLY A 68 -1.92 -1.44 5.64
CA GLY A 68 -2.97 -2.44 5.77
C GLY A 68 -4.01 -2.42 4.64
N ALA A 69 -3.86 -1.55 3.63
CA ALA A 69 -4.76 -1.48 2.47
C ALA A 69 -4.81 -2.79 1.67
N ILE A 70 -3.76 -3.61 1.77
CA ILE A 70 -3.69 -4.93 1.13
C ILE A 70 -4.71 -5.93 1.70
N TYR A 71 -5.17 -5.75 2.93
CA TYR A 71 -6.10 -6.68 3.57
C TYR A 71 -7.53 -6.40 3.13
N ARG A 72 -8.41 -7.40 3.13
CA ARG A 72 -9.83 -7.21 2.83
C ARG A 72 -10.53 -6.45 3.97
N PRO A 73 -11.37 -5.46 3.67
CA PRO A 73 -12.24 -4.85 4.66
C PRO A 73 -13.29 -5.88 5.14
N LYS A 74 -13.63 -5.85 6.43
CA LYS A 74 -14.85 -6.50 6.93
C LYS A 74 -16.05 -5.63 6.51
N ARG A 75 -17.07 -6.27 5.94
CA ARG A 75 -18.36 -5.61 5.67
C ARG A 75 -19.10 -5.30 6.96
#